data_AF-A0A1H3Y971-F1
#
_entry.id   AF-A0A1H3Y971-F1
#
_cell.length_a   1.000
_cell.length_b   1.000
_cell.length_c   1.000
_cell.angle_alpha   90.00
_cell.angle_beta   90.00
_cell.angle_gamma   90.00
#
_symmetry.space_group_name_H-M   'P 1'
#
loop_
_entity.id
_entity.type
_entity.pdbx_description
1 polymer ?
#
loop_
_entity_poly.entity_id
_entity_poly.type
_entity_poly.pdbx_seq_one_letter_code
_entity_poly.pdbx_strand_id
1 'polypeptide(L)' 'MVEAFVRLVCPECDKDWEEAPTDLPSHRKNFSCPDCHATRRLAEFMRTERDLELVKQFEE' A
#
# COMPACT_ATOMS: atom_id res chain seq x y z
N MET A 1 2.13 17.58 -11.66
CA MET A 1 1.94 16.69 -10.50
C MET A 1 2.12 15.29 -11.04
N VAL A 2 3.11 14.53 -10.59
CA VAL A 2 3.28 13.15 -11.08
C VAL A 2 2.24 12.31 -10.35
N GLU A 3 1.22 11.88 -11.08
CA GLU A 3 0.18 10.99 -10.57
C GLU A 3 0.77 9.57 -10.55
N ALA A 4 1.50 9.25 -9.48
CA ALA A 4 1.92 7.89 -9.20
C ALA A 4 0.77 7.18 -8.49
N PHE A 5 0.46 5.95 -8.92
CA PHE A 5 -0.51 5.09 -8.27
C PHE A 5 0.17 3.76 -7.95
N VAL A 6 -0.10 3.23 -6.77
CA VAL A 6 0.37 1.91 -6.36
C VAL A 6 -0.81 0.96 -6.23
N ARG A 7 -0.59 -0.29 -6.60
CA ARG A 7 -1.64 -1.30 -6.52
C ARG A 7 -1.46 -2.13 -5.26
N LEU A 8 -2.42 -1.99 -4.37
CA LEU A 8 -2.48 -2.68 -3.10
C LEU A 8 -3.35 -3.93 -3.26
N VAL A 9 -2.93 -5.02 -2.64
CA VAL A 9 -3.71 -6.26 -2.53
C VAL A 9 -3.71 -6.70 -1.08
N CYS A 10 -4.88 -6.95 -0.51
CA CYS A 10 -4.94 -7.48 0.84
C CYS A 10 -4.55 -8.97 0.83
N PRO A 11 -3.51 -9.38 1.58
CA PRO A 11 -3.10 -10.79 1.64
C PRO A 11 -4.11 -11.69 2.37
N GLU A 12 -5.08 -11.12 3.10
CA GLU A 12 -6.06 -11.89 3.86
C GLU A 12 -7.38 -12.11 3.11
N CYS A 13 -7.83 -11.14 2.31
CA CYS A 13 -9.07 -11.25 1.53
C CYS A 13 -8.88 -11.20 0.00
N ASP A 14 -7.64 -11.13 -0.47
CA ASP A 14 -7.25 -11.03 -1.89
C ASP A 14 -7.82 -9.81 -2.65
N LYS A 15 -8.37 -8.84 -1.91
CA LYS A 15 -8.96 -7.65 -2.50
C LYS A 15 -7.87 -6.72 -3.03
N ASP A 16 -7.99 -6.27 -4.28
CA ASP A 16 -7.09 -5.29 -4.86
C ASP A 16 -7.73 -3.92 -5.09
N TRP A 17 -6.93 -2.87 -4.93
CA TRP A 17 -7.31 -1.48 -5.20
C TRP A 17 -6.07 -0.64 -5.55
N GLU A 18 -6.30 0.55 -6.12
CA GLU A 18 -5.25 1.49 -6.50
C GLU A 18 -5.33 2.73 -5.60
N GLU A 19 -4.19 3.13 -5.04
CA GLU A 19 -4.11 4.28 -4.14
C GLU A 19 -2.87 5.12 -4.43
N ALA A 20 -2.92 6.41 -4.09
CA ALA A 20 -1.77 7.28 -4.28
C ALA A 20 -0.72 7.00 -3.19
N PRO A 21 0.57 6.84 -3.53
CA PRO A 21 1.64 6.60 -2.57
C PRO A 21 1.82 7.77 -1.59
N THR A 22 1.31 8.96 -1.93
CA THR A 22 1.29 10.15 -1.07
C THR A 22 0.16 10.16 -0.04
N ASP A 23 -0.93 9.43 -0.28
CA ASP A 23 -2.06 9.30 0.65
C ASP A 23 -1.83 8.14 1.64
N LEU A 24 -0.93 7.24 1.27
CA LEU A 24 -0.59 6.07 2.07
C LEU A 24 0.33 6.40 3.25
N PRO A 25 0.15 5.70 4.39
CA PRO A 25 1.11 5.77 5.48
C PRO A 25 2.43 5.08 5.09
N SER A 26 3.47 5.24 5.91
CA SER A 26 4.75 4.58 5.67
C SER A 26 4.62 3.07 5.46
N HIS A 27 5.46 2.47 4.58
CA HIS A 27 5.46 1.03 4.30
C HIS A 27 5.64 0.16 5.55
N ARG A 28 6.30 0.71 6.59
CA ARG A 28 6.53 0.04 7.88
C ARG A 28 5.39 0.19 8.88
N LYS A 29 4.46 1.12 8.64
CA LYS A 29 3.31 1.32 9.53
C LYS A 29 2.27 0.23 9.31
N ASN A 30 1.50 0.00 10.36
CA ASN A 30 0.34 -0.84 10.30
C ASN A 30 -0.75 -0.14 9.48
N PHE A 31 -1.24 -0.83 8.47
CA PHE A 31 -2.38 -0.47 7.66
C PHE A 31 -3.49 -1.49 7.91
N SER A 32 -4.70 -1.00 8.11
CA SER A 32 -5.88 -1.83 8.29
C SER A 32 -6.65 -1.87 6.99
N CYS A 33 -6.90 -3.08 6.48
CA CYS A 33 -7.71 -3.25 5.28
C CYS A 33 -9.13 -2.71 5.54
N PRO A 34 -9.70 -1.88 4.65
CA PRO A 34 -11.05 -1.35 4.83
C PRO A 34 -12.15 -2.42 4.66
N ASP A 35 -11.83 -3.58 4.10
CA ASP A 35 -12.80 -4.64 3.78
C ASP A 35 -12.87 -5.71 4.87
N CYS A 36 -11.73 -6.30 5.22
CA CYS A 36 -11.63 -7.36 6.23
C CYS A 36 -11.15 -6.88 7.60
N HIS A 37 -10.77 -5.59 7.74
CA HIS A 37 -10.19 -5.03 8.97
C HIS A 37 -8.88 -5.71 9.43
N ALA A 38 -8.21 -6.46 8.56
CA ALA A 38 -6.92 -7.06 8.87
C ALA A 38 -5.84 -5.97 9.04
N THR A 39 -5.17 -5.97 10.18
CA THR A 39 -4.10 -5.02 10.50
C THR A 39 -2.74 -5.65 10.21
N ARG A 40 -2.10 -5.23 9.12
CA ARG A 40 -0.77 -5.71 8.68
C ARG A 40 0.11 -4.54 8.31
N ARG A 41 1.38 -4.76 7.97
CA ARG A 41 2.23 -3.66 7.48
C ARG A 41 1.80 -3.29 6.07
N LEU A 42 1.82 -2.00 5.72
CA LEU A 42 1.49 -1.58 4.36
C LEU A 42 2.36 -2.29 3.30
N ALA A 43 3.63 -2.59 3.62
CA ALA A 43 4.51 -3.38 2.76
C ALA A 43 3.94 -4.77 2.37
N GLU A 44 3.10 -5.37 3.22
CA GLU A 44 2.47 -6.67 2.93
C GLU A 44 1.31 -6.54 1.93
N PHE A 45 0.77 -5.33 1.79
CA PHE A 45 -0.25 -5.05 0.79
C PHE A 45 0.36 -4.73 -0.58
N MET A 46 1.68 -4.53 -0.67
CA MET A 46 2.36 -4.27 -1.92
C MET A 46 2.35 -5.52 -2.79
N ARG A 47 1.73 -5.43 -3.97
CA ARG A 47 1.71 -6.55 -4.92
C ARG A 47 3.10 -6.86 -5.46
N THR A 48 3.92 -5.83 -5.70
CA THR A 48 5.26 -5.99 -6.25
C THR A 48 6.29 -5.13 -5.52
N GLU A 49 7.56 -5.48 -5.65
CA GLU A 49 8.69 -4.68 -5.15
C GLU A 49 8.69 -3.27 -5.74
N ARG A 50 8.17 -3.10 -6.96
CA ARG A 50 8.07 -1.82 -7.67
C ARG A 50 7.10 -0.87 -6.97
N ASP A 51 5.96 -1.37 -6.51
CA ASP A 51 4.98 -0.60 -5.73
C ASP A 51 5.59 -0.15 -4.40
N LEU A 52 6.37 -1.05 -3.77
CA LEU A 52 7.06 -0.75 -2.52
C LEU A 52 8.14 0.31 -2.70
N GLU A 53 8.92 0.24 -3.78
CA GLU A 53 9.90 1.28 -4.13
C GLU A 53 9.22 2.63 -4.36
N LEU A 54 8.08 2.66 -5.06
CA LEU A 54 7.29 3.88 -5.24
C LEU A 54 6.94 4.49 -3.89
N VAL A 55 6.26 3.77 -2.98
CA VAL A 55 5.89 4.32 -1.65
C VAL A 55 7.12 4.83 -0.90
N LYS A 56 8.25 4.10 -0.92
CA LYS A 56 9.51 4.55 -0.31
C LYS A 56 10.04 5.86 -0.88
N GLN A 57 9.81 6.15 -2.17
CA GLN A 57 10.22 7.42 -2.77
C GLN A 57 9.38 8.61 -2.27
N PHE A 58 8.17 8.36 -1.75
CA PHE A 58 7.26 9.39 -1.24
C PHE A 58 7.25 9.47 0.31
N GLU A 59 7.90 8.54 1.00
CA GLU A 59 8.14 8.56 2.45
C GLU A 59 9.38 9.40 2.83
N GLU A 60 9.33 10.72 2.63
CA GLU A 60 10.41 11.64 3.06
C GLU A 60 10.66 11.64 4.59
#